data_AF-A0A7W1PMY5-F1
#
_entry.id   AF-A0A7W1PMY5-F1
#
_cell.length_a   1.000
_cell.length_b   1.000
_cell.length_c   1.000
_cell.angle_alpha   90.00
_cell.angle_beta   90.00
_cell.angle_gamma   90.00
#
_symmetry.space_group_name_H-M   'P 1'
#
loop_
_entity.id
_entity.type
_entity.pdbx_description
1 polymer ?
#
loop_
_entity_poly.entity_id
_entity_poly.type
_entity_poly.pdbx_seq_one_letter_code
_entity_poly.pdbx_strand_id
1 'polypeptide(L)'
;MQHITPRIDPERFAETYLRVFGSTFLGIAVLNWTARNAEPSTARKAIILGNIVGFSAGPAVDVWGLLTGARQLAVVFAVIHLLIALAFIWAWRTSMSAKSS
;
A
#
# COMPACT_ATOMS: atom_id res chain seq x y z
N MET A 1 -5.65 -5.71 44.14
CA MET A 1 -5.90 -5.93 42.70
C MET A 1 -5.20 -4.81 41.95
N GLN A 2 -3.97 -5.04 41.44
CA GLN A 2 -3.20 -4.00 40.74
C GLN A 2 -3.78 -3.82 39.34
N HIS A 3 -4.22 -2.60 39.02
CA HIS A 3 -4.62 -2.21 37.67
C HIS A 3 -3.36 -2.21 36.79
N ILE A 4 -3.10 -3.29 36.08
CA ILE A 4 -2.07 -3.33 35.03
C ILE A 4 -2.69 -2.69 33.79
N THR A 5 -2.68 -1.36 33.73
CA THR A 5 -2.92 -0.67 32.46
C THR A 5 -1.73 -0.95 31.54
N PRO A 6 -1.94 -1.51 30.33
CA PRO A 6 -0.85 -1.74 29.39
C PRO A 6 -0.14 -0.41 29.12
N ARG A 7 1.16 -0.34 29.43
CA ARG A 7 1.98 0.79 29.02
C ARG A 7 2.23 0.65 27.52
N ILE A 8 1.61 1.52 26.75
CA ILE A 8 1.88 1.67 25.31
C ILE A 8 3.28 2.29 25.18
N ASP A 9 4.27 1.44 24.95
CA ASP A 9 5.66 1.77 24.70
C ASP A 9 5.86 2.20 23.24
N PRO A 10 6.18 3.49 22.95
CA PRO A 10 6.31 4.02 21.59
C PRO A 10 7.24 3.19 20.69
N GLU A 11 8.31 2.66 21.27
CA GLU A 11 9.30 1.81 20.63
C GLU A 11 8.71 0.48 20.12
N ARG A 12 7.82 -0.15 20.90
CA ARG A 12 7.16 -1.40 20.49
C ARG A 12 6.10 -1.16 19.43
N PHE A 13 5.45 0.01 19.47
CA PHE A 13 4.55 0.43 18.41
C PHE A 13 5.29 0.61 17.08
N ALA A 14 6.44 1.29 17.10
CA ALA A 14 7.26 1.49 15.91
C ALA A 14 7.79 0.16 15.33
N GLU A 15 8.28 -0.74 16.18
CA GLU A 15 8.75 -2.07 15.77
C GLU A 15 7.63 -2.89 15.11
N THR A 16 6.46 -2.97 15.75
CA THR A 16 5.32 -3.73 15.24
C THR A 16 4.82 -3.16 13.91
N TYR A 17 4.75 -1.83 13.80
CA TYR A 17 4.40 -1.15 12.55
C TYR A 17 5.41 -1.45 11.44
N LEU A 18 6.71 -1.28 11.72
CA LEU A 18 7.77 -1.51 10.73
C LEU A 18 7.79 -2.97 10.29
N ARG A 19 7.56 -3.90 11.21
CA ARG A 19 7.54 -5.33 10.91
C ARG A 19 6.36 -5.72 10.03
N VAL A 20 5.15 -5.25 10.33
CA VAL A 20 3.94 -5.60 9.56
C VAL A 20 3.92 -4.88 8.21
N PHE A 21 4.09 -3.56 8.23
CA PHE A 21 4.02 -2.75 7.01
C PHE A 21 5.29 -2.86 6.19
N GLY A 22 6.47 -2.72 6.81
CA GLY A 22 7.75 -2.73 6.10
C GLY A 22 8.01 -4.03 5.36
N SER A 23 7.71 -5.19 5.96
CA SER A 23 7.85 -6.49 5.28
C SER A 23 6.90 -6.63 4.09
N THR A 24 5.66 -6.15 4.24
CA THR A 24 4.64 -6.18 3.19
C THR A 24 5.05 -5.29 2.01
N PHE A 25 5.44 -4.04 2.29
CA PHE A 25 5.95 -3.11 1.26
C PHE A 25 7.18 -3.67 0.55
N LEU A 26 8.12 -4.27 1.28
CA LEU A 26 9.32 -4.87 0.69
C LEU A 26 8.98 -6.06 -0.21
N GLY A 27 8.08 -6.95 0.23
CA GLY A 27 7.62 -8.08 -0.58
C GLY A 27 6.95 -7.62 -1.87
N ILE A 28 6.09 -6.61 -1.80
CA ILE A 28 5.46 -5.98 -2.96
C ILE A 28 6.52 -5.34 -3.88
N ALA A 29 7.50 -4.64 -3.32
CA ALA A 29 8.57 -4.02 -4.10
C ALA A 29 9.38 -5.06 -4.88
N VAL A 30 9.76 -6.16 -4.23
CA VAL A 30 10.47 -7.28 -4.89
C VAL A 30 9.60 -7.91 -5.97
N LEU A 31 8.32 -8.19 -5.69
CA LEU A 31 7.38 -8.76 -6.68
C LEU A 31 7.26 -7.87 -7.92
N ASN A 32 7.06 -6.57 -7.74
CA ASN A 32 6.94 -5.64 -8.86
C ASN A 32 8.26 -5.48 -9.60
N TRP A 33 9.38 -5.44 -8.89
CA TRP A 33 10.71 -5.37 -9.48
C TRP A 33 10.97 -6.57 -10.38
N THR A 34 10.75 -7.79 -9.90
CA THR A 34 11.00 -9.00 -10.68
C THR A 34 10.05 -9.13 -11.86
N ALA A 35 8.80 -8.66 -11.72
CA ALA A 35 7.81 -8.69 -12.80
C ALA A 35 7.92 -7.54 -13.83
N ARG A 36 8.76 -6.51 -13.59
CA ARG A 36 8.74 -5.25 -14.35
C ARG A 36 8.93 -5.40 -15.87
N ASN A 37 9.75 -6.37 -16.27
CA ASN A 37 10.06 -6.66 -17.67
C ASN A 37 9.38 -7.94 -18.18
N ALA A 38 8.46 -8.53 -17.41
CA ALA A 38 7.74 -9.70 -17.85
C ALA A 38 6.87 -9.38 -19.07
N GLU A 39 6.81 -10.32 -20.01
CA GLU A 39 5.92 -10.21 -21.17
C GLU A 39 4.45 -10.02 -20.74
N PRO A 40 3.61 -9.40 -21.59
CA PRO A 40 2.19 -9.26 -21.31
C PRO A 40 1.53 -10.62 -21.03
N SER A 41 1.12 -10.82 -19.78
CA SER A 41 0.56 -12.09 -19.30
C SER A 41 -0.55 -11.85 -18.28
N THR A 42 -1.40 -12.86 -18.07
CA THR A 42 -2.45 -12.82 -17.04
C THR A 42 -1.87 -12.61 -15.65
N ALA A 43 -0.69 -13.22 -15.36
CA ALA A 43 0.01 -13.03 -14.10
C ALA A 43 0.44 -11.57 -13.90
N ARG A 44 1.09 -10.95 -14.89
CA ARG A 44 1.48 -9.54 -14.83
C ARG A 44 0.27 -8.61 -14.63
N LYS A 45 -0.85 -8.90 -15.29
CA LYS A 45 -2.11 -8.16 -15.10
C LYS A 45 -2.65 -8.31 -13.68
N ALA A 46 -2.68 -9.52 -13.15
CA ALA A 46 -3.13 -9.77 -11.78
C ALA A 46 -2.25 -9.05 -10.75
N ILE A 47 -0.92 -9.00 -10.96
CA ILE A 47 0.00 -8.22 -10.11
C ILE A 47 -0.37 -6.74 -10.15
N ILE A 48 -0.51 -6.13 -11.33
CA ILE A 48 -0.85 -4.71 -11.45
C ILE A 48 -2.20 -4.42 -10.79
N LEU A 49 -3.23 -5.23 -11.06
CA LEU A 49 -4.56 -5.06 -10.47
C LEU A 49 -4.53 -5.22 -8.95
N GLY A 50 -3.81 -6.20 -8.43
CA GLY A 50 -3.64 -6.40 -6.99
C GLY A 50 -3.01 -5.19 -6.31
N ASN A 51 -1.99 -4.59 -6.92
CA ASN A 51 -1.40 -3.35 -6.42
C ASN A 51 -2.40 -2.18 -6.45
N ILE A 52 -3.18 -2.02 -7.53
CA ILE A 52 -4.22 -0.97 -7.59
C ILE A 52 -5.19 -1.12 -6.42
N VAL A 53 -5.71 -2.32 -6.19
CA VAL A 53 -6.67 -2.59 -5.10
C VAL A 53 -6.03 -2.35 -3.74
N GLY A 54 -4.85 -2.93 -3.48
CA GLY A 54 -4.15 -2.78 -2.20
C GLY A 54 -3.82 -1.33 -1.86
N PHE A 55 -3.33 -0.57 -2.85
CA PHE A 55 -2.94 0.84 -2.65
C PHE A 55 -4.09 1.84 -2.75
N SER A 56 -5.27 1.45 -3.25
CA SER A 56 -6.47 2.30 -3.22
C SER A 56 -7.33 2.08 -1.97
N ALA A 57 -7.26 0.90 -1.35
CA ALA A 57 -7.91 0.65 -0.07
C ALA A 57 -7.29 1.46 1.08
N GLY A 58 -5.96 1.57 1.14
CA GLY A 58 -5.23 2.34 2.16
C GLY A 58 -5.71 3.81 2.28
N PRO A 59 -5.68 4.61 1.21
CA PRO A 59 -6.17 5.99 1.22
C PRO A 59 -7.64 6.11 1.62
N ALA A 60 -8.49 5.16 1.22
CA ALA A 60 -9.90 5.18 1.61
C ALA A 60 -10.07 5.01 3.13
N VAL A 61 -9.30 4.10 3.73
CA VAL A 61 -9.25 3.91 5.18
C VAL A 61 -8.62 5.11 5.88
N ASP A 62 -7.54 5.67 5.32
CA ASP A 62 -6.86 6.84 5.88
C ASP A 62 -7.79 8.07 5.87
N VAL A 63 -8.52 8.30 4.78
CA VAL A 63 -9.53 9.37 4.68
C VAL A 63 -10.65 9.16 5.70
N TRP A 64 -11.17 7.93 5.82
CA TRP A 64 -12.16 7.62 6.85
C TRP A 64 -11.64 7.90 8.26
N GLY A 65 -10.39 7.50 8.53
CA GLY A 65 -9.69 7.81 9.78
C GLY A 65 -9.61 9.32 10.03
N LEU A 66 -9.21 10.10 9.04
CA LEU A 66 -9.11 11.56 9.14
C LEU A 66 -10.47 12.20 9.44
N LEU A 67 -11.54 11.73 8.81
CA LEU A 67 -12.91 12.19 9.08
C LEU A 67 -13.42 11.80 10.48
N THR A 68 -12.86 10.75 11.08
CA THR A 68 -13.25 10.25 12.41
C THR A 68 -12.28 10.68 13.53
N GLY A 69 -11.33 11.58 13.24
CA GLY A 69 -10.44 12.18 14.25
C GLY A 69 -9.05 11.55 14.37
N ALA A 70 -8.58 10.83 13.35
CA ALA A 70 -7.22 10.30 13.32
C ALA A 70 -6.15 11.41 13.33
N ARG A 71 -4.92 11.03 13.73
CA ARG A 71 -3.75 11.93 13.72
C ARG A 71 -3.47 12.49 12.33
N GLN A 72 -3.00 13.74 12.27
CA GLN A 72 -2.58 14.39 11.01
C GLN A 72 -1.55 13.58 10.21
N LEU A 73 -0.73 12.74 10.87
CA LEU A 73 0.22 11.86 10.18
C LEU A 73 -0.47 10.90 9.18
N ALA A 74 -1.76 10.58 9.37
CA ALA A 74 -2.53 9.78 8.42
C ALA A 74 -2.65 10.45 7.04
N VAL A 75 -2.55 11.79 6.94
CA VAL A 75 -2.51 12.49 5.65
C VAL A 75 -1.29 12.08 4.83
N VAL A 76 -0.12 11.93 5.47
CA VAL A 76 1.11 11.54 4.79
C VAL A 76 0.97 10.14 4.20
N PHE A 77 0.42 9.21 4.97
CA PHE A 77 0.14 7.85 4.49
C PHE A 77 -0.90 7.85 3.37
N ALA A 78 -1.99 8.60 3.50
CA ALA A 78 -3.01 8.71 2.47
C ALA A 78 -2.44 9.19 1.13
N VAL A 79 -1.59 10.23 1.17
CA VAL A 79 -0.94 10.78 -0.03
C VAL A 79 0.00 9.77 -0.66
N ILE A 80 0.84 9.09 0.13
CA ILE A 80 1.78 8.09 -0.39
C ILE A 80 1.03 6.94 -1.06
N HIS A 81 0.03 6.37 -0.38
CA HIS A 81 -0.74 5.27 -0.96
C HIS A 81 -1.47 5.71 -2.24
N LEU A 82 -2.02 6.92 -2.27
CA LEU A 82 -2.71 7.45 -3.45
C LEU A 82 -1.76 7.61 -4.63
N LEU A 83 -0.56 8.15 -4.42
CA LEU A 83 0.46 8.28 -5.47
C LEU A 83 0.85 6.93 -6.05
N ILE A 84 1.03 5.91 -5.20
CA ILE A 84 1.34 4.55 -5.65
C ILE A 84 0.17 3.97 -6.45
N ALA A 85 -1.08 4.11 -5.97
CA ALA A 85 -2.26 3.65 -6.69
C ALA A 85 -2.37 4.29 -8.08
N LEU A 86 -2.14 5.60 -8.19
CA LEU A 86 -2.15 6.33 -9.45
C LEU A 86 -1.05 5.84 -10.40
N ALA A 87 0.15 5.53 -9.89
CA ALA A 87 1.23 4.95 -10.70
C ALA A 87 0.85 3.59 -11.30
N PHE A 88 0.19 2.72 -10.53
CA PHE A 88 -0.28 1.43 -11.04
C PHE A 88 -1.48 1.54 -11.99
N ILE A 89 -2.39 2.48 -11.76
CA ILE A 89 -3.47 2.80 -12.71
C ILE A 89 -2.87 3.26 -14.04
N TRP A 90 -1.84 4.11 -14.01
CA TRP A 90 -1.14 4.54 -15.22
C TRP A 90 -0.46 3.36 -15.93
N ALA A 91 0.26 2.51 -15.20
CA ALA A 91 0.89 1.31 -15.74
C ALA A 91 -0.12 0.33 -16.37
N TRP A 92 -1.31 0.20 -15.78
CA TRP A 92 -2.40 -0.59 -16.35
C TRP A 92 -2.86 -0.04 -17.70
N ARG A 93 -3.11 1.28 -17.78
CA ARG A 93 -3.57 1.95 -19.00
C ARG A 93 -2.58 1.84 -20.15
N THR A 94 -1.28 2.00 -19.87
CA THR A 94 -0.23 1.86 -20.89
C THR A 94 -0.10 0.41 -21.36
N SER A 95 -0.25 -0.57 -20.47
CA SER A 95 -0.22 -2.00 -20.83
C SER A 95 -1.38 -2.44 -21.74
N MET A 96 -2.54 -1.80 -21.63
CA MET A 96 -3.70 -2.09 -22.47
C MET A 96 -3.58 -1.43 -23.85
N SER A 97 -3.03 -0.22 -23.92
CA SER A 97 -2.83 0.50 -25.19
C SER A 97 -1.82 -0.20 -26.11
N ALA A 98 -0.81 -0.86 -25.53
CA ALA A 98 0.16 -1.65 -26.29
C ALA A 98 -0.41 -2.94 -26.90
N LYS A 99 -1.57 -3.43 -26.45
CA LYS A 99 -2.21 -4.65 -26.98
C LYS A 99 -3.16 -4.37 -28.15
N SER A 100 -3.55 -3.11 -28.36
CA SER A 100 -4.52 -2.69 -29.38
C SER A 100 -3.88 -2.13 -30.66
N SER A 101 -2.54 -2.17 -30.77
CA SER A 101 -1.78 -1.74 -31.94
C SER A 101 -1.05 -2.91 -32.57
#